data_AF-A0A1T1IEQ3-F1
#
_entry.id   AF-A0A1T1IEQ3-F1
#
_cell.length_a   1.000
_cell.length_b   1.000
_cell.length_c   1.000
_cell.angle_alpha   90.00
_cell.angle_beta   90.00
_cell.angle_gamma   90.00
#
_symmetry.space_group_name_H-M   'P 1'
#
loop_
_entity.id
_entity.type
_entity.pdbx_description
1 polymer ?
#
loop_
_entity_poly.entity_id
_entity_poly.type
_entity_poly.pdbx_seq_one_letter_code
_entity_poly.pdbx_strand_id
1 'polypeptide(L)'
;MDHTEIENTDDWLGLPTPLESCKQHILLLENEVDELNRQLRKARSDIFGLVQMNDQLAEDRSRLSGEMKNAKIQIARLTGEASEMLSKLGSLEQIRHQRDHLLREMGLGTDMMLKERLP
;
A
#
# COMPACT_ATOMS: atom_id res chain seq x y z
N MET A 1 20.48 88.97 17.68
CA MET A 1 20.05 87.79 18.44
C MET A 1 19.96 86.67 17.43
N ASP A 2 20.95 85.79 17.45
CA ASP A 2 21.04 84.66 16.54
C ASP A 2 20.03 83.59 17.00
N HIS A 3 19.09 83.21 16.14
CA HIS A 3 17.92 82.39 16.49
C HIS A 3 18.00 80.95 15.96
N THR A 4 19.19 80.45 15.65
CA THR A 4 19.36 79.16 14.96
C THR A 4 19.84 78.00 15.83
N GLU A 5 19.98 78.17 17.14
CA GLU A 5 20.22 77.04 18.04
C GLU A 5 18.90 76.35 18.37
N ILE A 6 18.48 75.41 17.52
CA ILE A 6 17.42 74.47 17.88
C ILE A 6 18.01 73.52 18.94
N GLU A 7 17.41 73.50 20.13
CA GLU A 7 17.79 72.56 21.19
C GLU A 7 17.74 71.12 20.66
N ASN A 8 18.78 70.33 20.96
CA ASN A 8 18.78 68.92 20.63
C ASN A 8 17.70 68.22 21.47
N THR A 9 16.62 67.78 20.83
CA THR A 9 15.47 67.12 21.46
C THR A 9 15.52 65.59 21.38
N ASP A 10 16.67 64.99 21.02
CA ASP A 10 16.80 63.54 20.80
C ASP A 10 16.36 62.71 22.03
N ASP A 11 16.54 63.24 23.24
CA ASP A 11 16.15 62.59 24.51
C ASP A 11 14.66 62.78 24.86
N TRP A 12 13.94 63.69 24.20
CA TRP A 12 12.57 64.08 24.59
C TRP A 12 11.53 62.99 24.29
N LEU A 13 11.81 62.18 23.28
CA LEU A 13 10.89 61.15 22.79
C LEU A 13 11.11 59.79 23.48
N GLY A 14 12.10 59.68 24.38
CA GLY A 14 12.46 58.40 25.00
C GLY A 14 12.83 57.34 23.96
N LEU A 15 13.41 57.76 22.83
CA LEU A 15 13.80 56.85 21.77
C LEU A 15 14.91 55.95 22.29
N PRO A 16 14.81 54.62 22.09
CA PRO A 16 15.87 53.72 22.51
C PRO A 16 17.17 54.14 21.84
N THR A 17 18.23 54.21 22.63
CA THR A 17 19.56 54.49 22.12
C THR A 17 19.94 53.43 21.09
N PRO A 18 20.81 53.75 20.11
CA PRO A 18 21.28 52.75 19.15
C PRO A 18 21.84 51.49 19.82
N LEU A 19 22.49 51.65 20.98
CA LEU A 19 22.99 50.52 21.79
C LEU A 19 21.86 49.64 22.34
N GLU A 20 20.78 50.25 22.85
CA GLU A 20 19.60 49.51 23.32
C GLU A 20 18.90 48.79 22.18
N SER A 21 18.72 49.45 21.03
CA SER A 21 18.18 48.81 19.83
C SER A 21 19.04 47.63 19.38
N CYS A 22 20.38 47.77 19.38
CA CYS A 22 21.29 46.69 19.05
C CYS A 22 21.16 45.51 20.03
N LYS A 23 21.11 45.76 21.35
CA LYS A 23 20.91 44.69 22.35
C LYS A 23 19.60 43.94 22.12
N GLN A 24 18.53 44.68 21.82
CA GLN A 24 17.21 44.09 21.59
C GLN A 24 17.19 43.27 20.29
N HIS A 25 17.87 43.74 19.24
CA HIS A 25 18.06 42.97 18.00
C HIS A 25 18.88 41.69 18.22
N ILE A 26 19.92 41.73 19.05
CA ILE A 26 20.70 40.53 19.39
C ILE A 26 19.78 39.49 20.05
N LEU A 27 18.98 39.88 21.04
CA LEU A 27 18.04 38.98 21.71
C LEU A 27 17.00 38.39 20.74
N LEU A 28 16.50 39.18 19.80
CA LEU A 28 15.59 38.69 18.76
C LEU A 28 16.25 37.65 17.85
N LEU A 29 17.49 37.91 17.42
CA LEU A 29 18.25 36.98 16.58
C LEU A 29 18.59 35.69 17.34
N GLU A 30 18.96 35.77 18.61
CA GLU A 30 19.22 34.59 19.45
C GLU A 30 17.98 33.71 19.55
N ASN A 31 16.81 34.32 19.82
CA ASN A 31 15.53 33.59 19.88
C ASN A 31 15.16 32.94 18.55
N GLU A 32 15.36 33.65 17.43
CA GLU A 32 15.06 33.14 16.10
C GLU A 32 15.97 31.96 15.73
N VAL A 33 17.27 32.08 16.02
CA VAL A 33 18.24 30.99 15.81
C VAL A 33 17.87 29.77 16.64
N ASP A 34 17.47 29.95 17.89
CA ASP A 34 17.00 28.86 18.75
C ASP A 34 15.75 28.18 18.18
N GLU A 35 14.79 28.95 17.69
CA GLU A 35 13.56 28.42 17.14
C GLU A 35 13.78 27.67 15.83
N LEU A 36 14.59 28.22 14.91
CA LEU A 36 14.99 27.55 13.68
C LEU A 36 15.73 26.24 13.98
N ASN A 37 16.57 26.20 15.01
CA ASN A 37 17.23 24.97 15.43
C ASN A 37 16.25 23.92 15.96
N ARG A 38 15.21 24.32 16.70
CA ARG A 38 14.14 23.40 17.14
C ARG A 38 13.38 22.83 15.94
N GLN A 39 12.98 23.68 15.01
CA GLN A 39 12.26 23.27 13.80
C GLN A 39 13.11 22.34 12.94
N LEU A 40 14.39 22.64 12.75
CA LEU A 40 15.33 21.79 12.00
C LEU A 40 15.47 20.40 12.63
N ARG A 41 15.60 20.32 13.97
CA ARG A 41 15.67 19.02 14.67
C ARG A 41 14.38 18.22 14.48
N LYS A 42 13.22 18.87 14.61
CA LYS A 42 11.92 18.23 14.38
C LYS A 42 11.80 17.73 12.96
N ALA A 43 12.06 18.57 11.95
CA ALA A 43 12.01 18.20 10.55
C ALA A 43 12.94 17.03 10.22
N ARG A 44 14.15 17.00 10.79
CA ARG A 44 15.07 15.85 10.65
C ARG A 44 14.52 14.57 11.24
N SER A 45 13.90 14.65 12.42
CA SER A 45 13.23 13.50 13.06
C SER A 45 12.06 13.00 12.21
N ASP A 46 11.24 13.91 11.69
CA ASP A 46 10.08 13.58 10.86
C ASP A 46 10.52 12.92 9.55
N ILE A 47 11.54 13.47 8.87
CA ILE A 47 12.12 12.88 7.66
C ILE A 47 12.66 11.48 7.94
N PHE A 48 13.38 11.29 9.05
CA PHE A 48 13.90 9.97 9.42
C PHE A 48 12.77 8.96 9.64
N GLY A 49 11.70 9.35 10.35
CA GLY A 49 10.52 8.51 10.52
C GLY A 49 9.83 8.16 9.19
N LEU A 50 9.72 9.13 8.28
CA LEU A 50 9.16 8.90 6.93
C LEU A 50 10.02 7.94 6.11
N VAL A 51 11.34 8.03 6.19
CA VAL A 51 12.26 7.11 5.50
C VAL A 51 12.07 5.68 6.04
N GLN A 52 12.06 5.50 7.36
CA GLN A 52 11.83 4.18 7.97
C GLN A 52 10.47 3.59 7.56
N MET A 53 9.42 4.41 7.55
CA MET A 53 8.10 3.96 7.12
C MET A 53 8.09 3.57 5.64
N ASN A 54 8.81 4.31 4.78
CA ASN A 54 8.92 4.00 3.36
C ASN A 54 9.63 2.67 3.15
N ASP A 55 10.74 2.43 3.85
CA ASP A 55 11.48 1.17 3.78
C ASP A 55 10.58 -0.02 4.17
N GLN A 56 9.83 0.11 5.28
CA GLN A 56 8.88 -0.91 5.72
C GLN A 56 7.78 -1.17 4.67
N LEU A 57 7.20 -0.11 4.10
CA LEU A 57 6.19 -0.23 3.04
C LEU A 57 6.75 -0.89 1.77
N ALA A 58 8.00 -0.63 1.43
CA ALA A 58 8.67 -1.25 0.29
C ALA A 58 8.87 -2.75 0.51
N GLU A 59 9.27 -3.16 1.72
CA GLU A 59 9.39 -4.57 2.11
C GLU A 59 8.04 -5.28 2.06
N ASP A 60 7.01 -4.71 2.67
CA ASP A 60 5.66 -5.28 2.68
C ASP A 60 5.08 -5.40 1.27
N ARG A 61 5.29 -4.39 0.42
CA ARG A 61 4.89 -4.45 -0.99
C ARG A 61 5.59 -5.58 -1.72
N SER A 62 6.90 -5.77 -1.50
CA SER A 62 7.67 -6.84 -2.12
C SER A 62 7.14 -8.21 -1.69
N ARG A 63 6.90 -8.39 -0.39
CA ARG A 63 6.33 -9.62 0.18
C ARG A 63 4.95 -9.94 -0.41
N LEU A 64 4.02 -8.98 -0.37
CA LEU A 64 2.66 -9.16 -0.90
C LEU A 64 2.67 -9.41 -2.41
N SER A 65 3.59 -8.78 -3.15
CA SER A 65 3.75 -9.05 -4.59
C SER A 65 4.19 -10.50 -4.84
N GLY A 66 5.11 -11.02 -4.03
CA GLY A 66 5.52 -12.43 -4.05
C GLY A 66 4.37 -13.39 -3.74
N GLU A 67 3.62 -13.12 -2.67
CA GLU A 67 2.43 -13.89 -2.28
C GLU A 67 1.38 -13.90 -3.41
N MET A 68 1.10 -12.74 -4.01
CA MET A 68 0.15 -12.62 -5.13
C MET A 68 0.61 -13.42 -6.36
N LYS A 69 1.91 -13.39 -6.68
CA LYS A 69 2.49 -14.18 -7.79
C LYS A 69 2.31 -15.67 -7.53
N ASN A 70 2.60 -16.12 -6.32
CA ASN A 70 2.44 -17.53 -5.93
C ASN A 70 0.98 -17.97 -6.00
N ALA A 71 0.05 -17.15 -5.50
CA ALA A 71 -1.38 -17.41 -5.59
C ALA A 71 -1.85 -17.53 -7.05
N LYS A 72 -1.37 -16.66 -7.96
CA LYS A 72 -1.68 -16.76 -9.39
C LYS A 72 -1.17 -18.06 -10.01
N ILE A 73 0.03 -18.50 -9.65
CA ILE A 73 0.61 -19.77 -10.13
C ILE A 73 -0.26 -20.95 -9.63
N GLN A 74 -0.66 -20.93 -8.35
CA GLN A 74 -1.51 -21.98 -7.79
C GLN A 74 -2.88 -22.04 -8.47
N ILE A 75 -3.51 -20.89 -8.72
CA ILE A 75 -4.77 -20.80 -9.46
C ILE A 75 -4.60 -21.40 -10.86
N ALA A 76 -3.58 -20.99 -11.61
CA ALA A 76 -3.33 -21.51 -12.95
C ALA A 76 -3.15 -23.03 -12.96
N ARG A 77 -2.40 -23.58 -12.00
CA ARG A 77 -2.22 -25.02 -11.83
C ARG A 77 -3.55 -25.73 -11.57
N LEU A 78 -4.32 -25.25 -10.59
CA LEU A 78 -5.61 -25.84 -10.22
C LEU A 78 -6.62 -25.76 -11.37
N THR A 79 -6.63 -24.66 -12.12
CA THR A 79 -7.46 -24.53 -13.32
C THR A 79 -7.07 -25.55 -14.39
N GLY A 80 -5.77 -25.75 -14.63
CA GLY A 80 -5.29 -26.78 -15.55
C GLY A 80 -5.72 -28.19 -15.12
N GLU A 81 -5.53 -28.54 -13.85
CA GLU A 81 -5.95 -29.83 -13.29
C GLU A 81 -7.47 -30.03 -13.40
N ALA A 82 -8.27 -28.99 -13.15
CA ALA A 82 -9.72 -29.03 -13.32
C ALA A 82 -10.11 -29.27 -14.78
N SER A 83 -9.46 -28.60 -15.74
CA SER A 83 -9.70 -28.82 -17.18
C SER A 83 -9.36 -30.24 -17.61
N GLU A 84 -8.25 -30.81 -17.14
CA GLU A 84 -7.90 -32.21 -17.41
C GLU A 84 -8.93 -33.19 -16.85
N MET A 85 -9.39 -32.97 -15.62
CA MET A 85 -10.45 -33.79 -15.01
C MET A 85 -11.76 -33.71 -15.79
N LEU A 86 -12.16 -32.52 -16.24
CA LEU A 86 -13.35 -32.34 -17.08
C LEU A 86 -13.24 -33.08 -18.41
N SER A 87 -12.06 -33.06 -19.05
CA SER A 87 -11.82 -33.81 -20.29
C SER A 87 -11.94 -35.33 -20.09
N LYS A 88 -11.39 -35.84 -18.98
CA LYS A 88 -11.52 -37.26 -18.60
C LYS A 88 -12.97 -37.64 -18.34
N LEU A 89 -13.72 -36.80 -17.62
CA LEU A 89 -15.14 -37.01 -17.37
C LEU A 89 -15.94 -37.06 -18.69
N GLY A 90 -15.72 -36.10 -19.60
CA GLY A 90 -16.39 -36.11 -20.91
C GLY A 90 -16.10 -37.37 -21.73
N SER A 91 -14.85 -37.86 -21.69
CA SER A 91 -14.46 -39.11 -22.35
C SER A 91 -15.19 -40.32 -21.75
N LEU A 92 -15.30 -40.38 -20.42
CA LEU A 92 -16.03 -41.45 -19.72
C LEU A 92 -17.53 -41.40 -20.01
N GLU A 93 -18.13 -40.21 -20.09
CA GLU A 93 -19.52 -40.06 -20.49
C GLU A 93 -19.76 -40.55 -21.92
N GLN A 94 -18.84 -40.27 -22.85
CA GLN A 94 -18.94 -40.77 -24.21
C GLN A 94 -18.88 -42.30 -24.25
N ILE A 95 -17.96 -42.93 -23.51
CA ILE A 95 -17.88 -44.39 -23.39
C ILE A 95 -19.16 -44.95 -22.79
N ARG A 96 -19.72 -44.31 -21.75
CA ARG A 96 -21.00 -44.69 -21.15
C ARG A 96 -22.12 -44.67 -22.18
N HIS A 97 -22.23 -43.60 -22.98
CA HIS A 97 -23.23 -43.49 -24.03
C HIS A 97 -23.07 -44.55 -25.13
N GLN A 98 -21.84 -44.85 -25.55
CA GLN A 98 -21.56 -45.92 -26.52
C GLN A 98 -21.97 -47.30 -25.98
N ARG A 99 -21.62 -47.61 -24.73
CA ARG A 99 -22.03 -48.86 -24.07
C ARG A 99 -23.55 -48.98 -24.04
N ASP A 100 -24.26 -47.93 -23.62
CA ASP A 100 -25.72 -47.95 -23.51
C ASP A 100 -26.42 -48.07 -24.88
N HIS A 101 -25.78 -47.57 -25.94
CA HIS A 101 -26.25 -47.77 -27.31
C HIS A 101 -26.09 -49.23 -27.74
N LEU A 102 -24.90 -49.82 -27.58
CA LEU A 102 -24.62 -51.21 -27.91
C LEU A 102 -25.51 -52.19 -27.13
N LEU A 103 -25.73 -51.96 -25.83
CA LEU A 103 -26.63 -52.80 -25.03
C LEU A 103 -28.07 -52.78 -25.56
N ARG A 104 -28.54 -51.64 -26.09
CA ARG A 104 -29.86 -51.55 -26.73
C ARG A 104 -29.89 -52.27 -28.06
N GLU A 105 -28.86 -52.16 -28.89
CA GLU A 105 -28.75 -52.87 -30.17
C GLU A 105 -28.72 -54.40 -29.99
N MET A 106 -28.03 -54.87 -28.95
CA MET A 106 -27.94 -56.30 -28.62
C MET A 106 -29.23 -56.85 -27.97
N GLY A 107 -30.27 -56.04 -27.83
CA GLY A 107 -31.51 -56.41 -27.13
C GLY A 107 -31.36 -56.59 -25.62
N LEU A 108 -30.17 -56.35 -25.05
CA LEU A 108 -29.78 -56.49 -23.64
C LEU A 108 -30.04 -55.22 -22.81
N GLY A 109 -31.02 -54.41 -23.22
CA GLY A 109 -31.39 -53.19 -22.50
C GLY A 109 -31.71 -53.47 -21.02
N THR A 110 -31.48 -52.47 -20.17
CA THR A 110 -31.63 -52.51 -18.69
C THR A 110 -32.91 -53.17 -18.15
N ASP A 111 -33.93 -53.32 -18.99
CA ASP A 111 -35.18 -54.04 -18.72
C ASP A 111 -35.03 -55.56 -18.56
N MET A 112 -33.99 -56.20 -19.12
CA MET A 112 -33.74 -57.64 -18.91
C MET A 112 -32.89 -57.93 -17.67
N MET A 113 -31.93 -57.04 -17.34
CA MET A 113 -31.10 -57.17 -16.13
C MET A 113 -31.92 -57.00 -14.82
N LEU A 114 -33.07 -56.33 -14.89
CA LEU A 114 -34.02 -56.22 -13.77
C LEU A 114 -35.00 -57.41 -13.70
N LYS A 115 -35.25 -58.11 -14.80
CA LYS A 115 -36.16 -59.29 -14.84
C LYS A 115 -35.51 -60.59 -14.39
N GLU A 116 -34.18 -60.72 -14.44
CA GLU A 116 -33.47 -61.92 -13.96
C GLU A 116 -33.10 -61.88 -12.47
N ARG A 117 -33.51 -60.83 -11.73
CA ARG A 117 -33.09 -60.60 -10.35
C ARG A 117 -34.20 -60.67 -9.30
N LEU A 118 -35.41 -61.11 -9.66
CA LEU A 118 -36.45 -61.48 -8.71
C LEU A 118 -36.89 -62.95 -8.93
N PRO A 119 -36.97 -63.77 -7.86
CA PRO A 119 -37.69 -65.05 -7.90
C PRO A 119 -39.20 -64.86 -7.99
#